data_AF-A0AA35R3J3-F1
#
_entry.id   AF-A0AA35R3J3-F1
#
_cell.length_a   1.000
_cell.length_b   1.000
_cell.length_c   1.000
_cell.angle_alpha   90.00
_cell.angle_beta   90.00
_cell.angle_gamma   90.00
#
_symmetry.space_group_name_H-M   'P 1'
#
loop_
_entity.id
_entity.type
_entity.pdbx_description
1 polymer ?
#
loop_
_entity_poly.entity_id
_entity_poly.type
_entity_poly.pdbx_seq_one_letter_code
_entity_poly.pdbx_strand_id
1 'polypeptide(L)'
;DGERGVRALQQFKSGSFVCEFEANLLSKAECEEAEKEYVEEGKPVYILEAHGYYFDPTLRPNVIGKYINHAAKGANIKLYPPLEARGRTRIRFVSIKD
;
A
#
# COMPACT_ATOMS: atom_id res chain seq x y z
N ASP A 1 -12.58 1.05 -16.80
CA ASP A 1 -12.75 1.69 -15.48
C ASP A 1 -11.50 2.46 -15.11
N GLY A 2 -11.64 3.77 -14.93
CA GLY A 2 -10.50 4.68 -14.73
C GLY A 2 -9.75 4.39 -13.43
N GLU A 3 -8.42 4.42 -13.51
CA GLU A 3 -7.53 4.31 -12.36
C GLU A 3 -7.96 5.31 -11.27
N ARG A 4 -8.44 4.78 -10.14
CA ARG A 4 -8.75 5.60 -8.97
C ARG A 4 -7.43 5.97 -8.30
N GLY A 5 -7.22 7.25 -8.04
CA GLY A 5 -6.04 7.77 -7.35
C GLY A 5 -6.41 8.57 -6.10
N VAL A 6 -5.41 8.79 -5.23
CA VAL A 6 -5.55 9.62 -4.03
C VAL A 6 -5.05 11.04 -4.29
N ARG A 7 -5.82 12.04 -3.83
CA ARG A 7 -5.42 13.45 -3.85
C ARG A 7 -5.32 13.99 -2.42
N ALA A 8 -4.21 14.64 -2.10
CA ALA A 8 -4.06 15.39 -0.87
C ALA A 8 -4.98 16.62 -0.88
N LEU A 9 -5.81 16.77 0.16
CA LEU A 9 -6.69 17.93 0.35
C LEU A 9 -6.04 19.05 1.18
N GLN A 10 -4.87 18.77 1.76
CA GLN A 10 -4.07 19.69 2.54
C GLN A 10 -2.59 19.52 2.19
N GLN A 11 -1.80 20.54 2.49
CA GLN A 11 -0.36 20.48 2.32
C GLN A 11 0.29 19.60 3.41
N PHE A 12 1.24 18.76 3.01
CA PHE A 12 2.04 17.95 3.92
C PHE A 12 3.46 18.50 3.94
N LYS A 13 4.02 18.76 5.13
CA LYS A 13 5.45 19.05 5.25
C LYS A 13 6.26 17.78 4.98
N SER A 14 7.48 17.93 4.49
CA SER A 14 8.42 16.81 4.38
C SER A 14 8.60 16.10 5.73
N GLY A 15 8.60 14.76 5.71
CA GLY A 15 8.62 13.90 6.90
C GLY A 15 7.26 13.67 7.56
N SER A 16 6.18 14.32 7.09
CA SER A 16 4.84 14.12 7.66
C SER A 16 4.27 12.75 7.31
N PHE A 17 3.62 12.11 8.28
CA PHE A 17 2.77 10.95 8.03
C PHE A 17 1.64 11.32 7.07
N VAL A 18 1.46 10.52 6.02
CA VAL A 18 0.41 10.73 5.01
C VAL A 18 -0.77 9.80 5.25
N CYS A 19 -0.52 8.49 5.21
CA CYS A 19 -1.53 7.49 5.53
C CYS A 19 -0.90 6.14 5.89
N GLU A 20 -1.71 5.29 6.52
CA GLU A 20 -1.36 3.90 6.77
C GLU A 20 -1.71 3.03 5.55
N PHE A 21 -0.89 2.02 5.32
CA PHE A 21 -1.19 0.90 4.44
C PHE A 21 -1.33 -0.32 5.34
N GLU A 22 -2.56 -0.55 5.81
CA GLU A 22 -2.90 -1.70 6.63
C GLU A 22 -3.16 -2.89 5.71
N ALA A 23 -2.39 -3.96 5.88
CA ALA A 23 -2.40 -5.12 5.00
C ALA A 23 -2.13 -6.40 5.80
N ASN A 24 -2.51 -7.53 5.21
CA ASN A 24 -2.05 -8.82 5.69
C ASN A 24 -0.62 -9.05 5.20
N LEU A 25 0.23 -9.57 6.07
CA LEU A 25 1.57 -9.98 5.69
C LEU A 25 1.50 -11.38 5.09
N LEU A 26 2.01 -11.54 3.87
CA LEU A 26 2.06 -12.80 3.15
C LEU A 26 3.51 -13.24 2.97
N SER A 27 3.72 -14.56 2.97
CA SER A 27 4.87 -15.17 2.35
C SER A 27 4.80 -15.06 0.82
N LYS A 28 5.90 -15.36 0.14
CA LYS A 28 5.93 -15.37 -1.33
C LYS A 28 4.94 -16.37 -1.93
N ALA A 29 4.82 -17.56 -1.33
CA ALA A 29 3.90 -18.59 -1.82
C ALA A 29 2.43 -18.14 -1.65
N GLU A 30 2.08 -17.59 -0.50
CA GLU A 30 0.73 -17.05 -0.25
C GLU A 30 0.41 -15.87 -1.19
N CYS A 31 1.40 -15.04 -1.53
CA CYS A 31 1.23 -13.98 -2.52
C CYS A 31 0.89 -14.55 -3.90
N GLU A 32 1.65 -15.52 -4.40
CA GLU A 32 1.42 -16.13 -5.71
C GLU A 32 0.07 -16.86 -5.79
N GLU A 33 -0.39 -17.46 -4.69
CA GLU A 33 -1.72 -18.08 -4.60
C GLU A 33 -2.82 -17.01 -4.61
N ALA A 34 -2.68 -15.95 -3.81
CA ALA A 34 -3.66 -14.86 -3.73
C ALA A 34 -3.81 -14.12 -5.07
N GLU A 35 -2.72 -13.85 -5.79
CA GLU A 35 -2.78 -13.21 -7.11
C GLU A 35 -3.58 -14.05 -8.11
N LYS A 36 -3.39 -15.37 -8.11
CA LYS A 36 -4.15 -16.28 -8.99
C LYS A 36 -5.63 -16.28 -8.65
N GLU A 37 -5.97 -16.43 -7.37
CA GLU A 37 -7.36 -16.40 -6.90
C GLU A 37 -8.04 -15.08 -7.28
N TYR A 38 -7.38 -13.94 -7.06
CA TYR A 38 -7.95 -12.64 -7.39
C TYR A 38 -8.16 -12.44 -8.89
N VAL A 39 -7.23 -12.91 -9.73
CA VAL A 39 -7.39 -12.85 -11.18
C VAL A 39 -8.53 -13.75 -11.66
N GLU A 40 -8.63 -14.97 -11.14
CA GLU A 40 -9.70 -15.92 -11.48
C GLU A 40 -11.08 -15.41 -11.09
N GLU A 41 -11.19 -14.74 -9.94
CA GLU A 41 -12.45 -14.15 -9.45
C GLU A 41 -12.74 -12.75 -10.01
N GLY A 42 -11.86 -12.19 -10.84
CA GLY A 42 -12.02 -10.84 -11.40
C GLY A 42 -11.91 -9.72 -10.35
N LYS A 43 -11.19 -9.96 -9.26
CA LYS A 43 -10.90 -8.98 -8.20
C LYS A 43 -9.65 -8.16 -8.56
N PRO A 44 -9.59 -6.87 -8.15
CA PRO A 44 -8.38 -6.07 -8.32
C PRO A 44 -7.27 -6.59 -7.40
N VAL A 45 -6.03 -6.59 -7.89
CA VAL A 45 -4.85 -6.97 -7.09
C VAL A 45 -4.15 -5.71 -6.58
N TYR A 46 -4.00 -5.61 -5.26
CA TYR A 46 -3.33 -4.49 -4.60
C TYR A 46 -2.10 -4.89 -3.78
N ILE A 47 -1.56 -6.08 -4.04
CA ILE A 47 -0.43 -6.61 -3.28
C ILE A 47 0.81 -5.74 -3.55
N LEU A 48 1.46 -5.33 -2.45
CA LEU A 48 2.68 -4.52 -2.48
C LEU A 48 3.85 -5.37 -2.00
N GLU A 49 4.89 -5.49 -2.83
CA GLU A 49 6.19 -6.00 -2.39
C GLU A 49 7.05 -4.83 -1.90
N ALA A 50 7.48 -4.89 -0.64
CA ALA A 50 8.40 -3.89 -0.07
C ALA A 50 9.27 -4.50 1.02
N HIS A 51 10.57 -4.17 1.02
CA HIS A 51 11.52 -4.63 2.04
C HIS A 51 11.59 -6.17 2.20
N GLY A 52 11.34 -6.93 1.13
CA GLY A 52 11.33 -8.40 1.18
C GLY A 52 10.07 -9.02 1.77
N TYR A 53 9.01 -8.22 1.93
CA TYR A 53 7.71 -8.64 2.46
C TYR A 53 6.61 -8.39 1.42
N TYR A 54 5.55 -9.18 1.46
CA TYR A 54 4.38 -9.06 0.60
C TYR A 54 3.18 -8.61 1.44
N PHE A 55 2.55 -7.52 1.04
CA PHE A 55 1.49 -6.87 1.81
C PHE A 55 0.20 -6.83 1.00
N ASP A 56 -0.81 -7.55 1.46
CA ASP A 56 -2.09 -7.64 0.77
C ASP A 56 -3.21 -6.85 1.50
N PRO A 57 -3.65 -5.72 0.95
CA PRO A 57 -4.83 -4.98 1.42
C PRO A 57 -6.08 -5.28 0.57
N THR A 58 -6.04 -6.23 -0.37
CA THR A 58 -7.04 -6.39 -1.45
C THR A 58 -8.45 -6.52 -0.90
N LEU A 59 -8.66 -7.47 0.02
CA LEU A 59 -9.95 -7.73 0.65
C LEU A 59 -10.30 -6.76 1.78
N ARG A 60 -9.37 -5.85 2.16
CA ARG A 60 -9.62 -4.90 3.25
C ARG A 60 -10.43 -3.69 2.75
N PRO A 61 -11.59 -3.41 3.36
CA PRO A 61 -12.30 -2.17 3.09
C PRO A 61 -11.53 -0.99 3.70
N ASN A 62 -11.64 0.19 3.07
CA ASN A 62 -11.17 1.48 3.61
C ASN A 62 -9.65 1.68 3.77
N VAL A 63 -8.82 0.88 3.10
CA VAL A 63 -7.36 1.12 3.06
C VAL A 63 -7.03 2.13 1.95
N ILE A 64 -6.97 3.42 2.28
CA ILE A 64 -6.72 4.48 1.28
C ILE A 64 -5.36 4.31 0.58
N GLY A 65 -4.37 3.75 1.28
CA GLY A 65 -3.03 3.53 0.75
C GLY A 65 -2.99 2.61 -0.48
N LYS A 66 -3.99 1.75 -0.69
CA LYS A 66 -4.06 0.86 -1.86
C LYS A 66 -4.37 1.58 -3.18
N TYR A 67 -4.83 2.82 -3.10
CA TYR A 67 -5.11 3.69 -4.25
C TYR A 67 -3.98 4.70 -4.50
N ILE A 68 -2.85 4.56 -3.82
CA ILE A 68 -1.65 5.36 -4.10
C ILE A 68 -1.00 4.80 -5.37
N ASN A 69 -0.96 5.62 -6.41
CA ASN A 69 -0.39 5.22 -7.68
C ASN A 69 1.14 5.24 -7.64
N HIS A 70 1.75 4.35 -8.40
CA HIS A 70 3.18 4.40 -8.67
C HIS A 70 3.54 5.63 -9.51
N ALA A 71 4.70 6.23 -9.22
CA ALA A 71 5.26 7.33 -10.01
C ALA A 71 6.75 7.08 -10.25
N ALA A 72 7.12 6.77 -11.50
CA ALA A 72 8.51 6.50 -11.88
C ALA A 72 9.42 7.73 -11.70
N LYS A 73 8.86 8.94 -11.82
CA LYS A 73 9.53 10.22 -11.58
C LYS A 73 8.64 11.10 -10.71
N GLY A 74 9.27 11.85 -9.80
CA GLY A 74 8.56 12.87 -9.03
C GLY A 74 7.68 12.34 -7.90
N ALA A 75 7.93 11.11 -7.41
CA ALA A 75 7.31 10.61 -6.19
C ALA A 75 7.38 11.66 -5.06
N ASN A 76 6.28 11.83 -4.34
CA ASN A 76 6.13 12.81 -3.27
C ASN A 76 6.06 12.18 -1.89
N ILE A 77 5.96 10.86 -1.84
CA ILE A 77 5.89 10.06 -0.64
C ILE A 77 6.83 8.86 -0.77
N LYS A 78 7.23 8.30 0.36
CA LYS A 78 7.94 7.03 0.44
C LYS A 78 7.29 6.10 1.45
N LEU A 79 7.44 4.80 1.24
CA LEU A 79 7.12 3.78 2.22
C LEU A 79 8.21 3.77 3.30
N TYR A 80 7.80 3.74 4.56
CA TYR A 80 8.69 3.41 5.67
C TYR A 80 8.69 1.90 5.92
N PRO A 81 9.77 1.35 6.49
CA PRO A 81 9.82 -0.07 6.85
C PRO A 81 8.60 -0.48 7.69
N PRO A 82 8.14 -1.74 7.53
CA PRO A 82 7.04 -2.27 8.31
C PRO A 82 7.33 -2.15 9.81
N LEU A 83 6.29 -1.82 10.57
CA LEU A 83 6.32 -1.81 12.02
C LEU A 83 5.29 -2.79 12.56
N GLU A 84 5.71 -3.60 13.53
CA GLU A 84 4.79 -4.35 14.36
C GLU A 84 4.18 -3.42 15.42
N ALA A 85 2.86 -3.24 15.38
CA ALA A 85 2.14 -2.49 16.39
C ALA A 85 0.81 -3.16 16.72
N ARG A 86 0.64 -3.54 17.98
CA ARG A 86 -0.57 -4.24 18.50
C ARG A 86 -0.85 -5.57 17.77
N GLY A 87 0.21 -6.33 17.47
CA GLY A 87 0.11 -7.63 16.79
C GLY A 87 -0.29 -7.53 15.32
N ARG A 88 -0.01 -6.39 14.68
CA ARG A 88 -0.26 -6.17 13.25
C ARG A 88 0.94 -5.49 12.62
N THR A 89 1.29 -5.95 11.43
CA THR A 89 2.25 -5.29 10.57
C THR A 89 1.59 -4.07 9.91
N ARG A 90 2.17 -2.90 10.13
CA ARG A 90 1.71 -1.63 9.54
C ARG A 90 2.81 -1.03 8.70
N ILE A 91 2.46 -0.58 7.50
CA ILE A 91 3.36 0.23 6.67
C ILE A 91 2.81 1.64 6.60
N ARG A 92 3.69 2.62 6.48
CA ARG A 92 3.32 4.04 6.49
C ARG A 92 3.88 4.73 5.27
N PHE A 93 3.03 5.50 4.60
CA PHE A 93 3.48 6.50 3.64
C PHE A 93 3.82 7.79 4.36
N VAL A 94 4.97 8.36 4.00
CA VAL A 94 5.49 9.60 4.58
C VAL A 94 5.89 10.52 3.46
N SER A 95 5.56 11.81 3.59
CA SER A 95 5.92 12.83 2.61
C SER A 95 7.44 13.01 2.55
N ILE A 96 7.99 13.15 1.35
CA ILE A 96 9.42 13.45 1.14
C ILE A 96 9.67 14.86 0.62
N LYS A 97 8.60 15.61 0.34
CA LYS A 97 8.63 17.03 -0.05
C LYS A 97 7.42 17.76 0.54
N ASP A 98 7.48 19.09 0.49
CA ASP A 98 6.41 19.99 0.95
C ASP A 98 5.26 20.11 -0.07
#